data_AF-W5T0V6-F1
#
_entry.id   AF-W5T0V6-F1
#
_cell.length_a   1.000
_cell.length_b   1.000
_cell.length_c   1.000
_cell.angle_alpha   90.00
_cell.angle_beta   90.00
_cell.angle_gamma   90.00
#
_symmetry.space_group_name_H-M   'P 1'
#
loop_
_entity.id
_entity.type
_entity.pdbx_description
1 polymer ?
#
loop_
_entity_poly.entity_id
_entity_poly.type
_entity_poly.pdbx_seq_one_letter_code
_entity_poly.pdbx_strand_id
1 'polypeptide(L)'
;MNNFFQISLSIQTFKTFSTETKKSDVGACFKTVQGTIQGTKDKINKIVADMKREGNPNASATETAVKTLIDNTLDKIIEGAKTVSEAIGDANDPIGNVRCCW
;
A
#
# COMPACT_ATOMS: atom_id res chain seq x y z
N MET A 1 -19.97 -12.74 -1.35
CA MET A 1 -19.22 -12.34 -0.13
C MET A 1 -17.79 -12.79 -0.31
N ASN A 2 -16.78 -11.89 -0.38
CA ASN A 2 -15.35 -12.18 -0.09
C ASN A 2 -14.39 -11.03 -0.45
N ASN A 3 -14.76 -10.03 -1.26
CA ASN A 3 -13.79 -8.99 -1.64
C ASN A 3 -13.44 -8.02 -0.48
N PHE A 4 -14.41 -7.65 0.34
CA PHE A 4 -14.19 -6.77 1.48
C PHE A 4 -13.34 -7.41 2.59
N PHE A 5 -13.52 -8.72 2.82
CA PHE A 5 -12.74 -9.49 3.78
C PHE A 5 -11.28 -9.66 3.33
N GLN A 6 -11.05 -9.87 2.03
CA GLN A 6 -9.70 -9.96 1.46
C GLN A 6 -8.93 -8.62 1.52
N ILE A 7 -9.62 -7.49 1.34
CA ILE A 7 -9.01 -6.15 1.47
C ILE A 7 -8.58 -5.91 2.92
N SER A 8 -9.45 -6.21 3.90
CA SER A 8 -9.12 -6.07 5.33
C SER A 8 -7.96 -6.98 5.76
N LEU A 9 -7.92 -8.22 5.27
CA LEU A 9 -6.86 -9.18 5.58
C LEU A 9 -5.48 -8.72 5.07
N SER A 10 -5.43 -8.09 3.90
CA SER A 10 -4.19 -7.61 3.27
C SER A 10 -3.55 -6.42 4.01
N ILE A 11 -4.33 -5.68 4.81
CA ILE A 11 -3.86 -4.52 5.58
C ILE A 11 -3.31 -4.93 6.96
N GLN A 12 -3.76 -6.07 7.51
CA GLN A 12 -3.47 -6.46 8.90
C GLN A 12 -2.07 -7.06 9.12
N THR A 13 -1.29 -7.34 8.07
CA THR A 13 0.10 -7.82 8.19
C THR A 13 1.06 -6.68 8.49
N PHE A 14 0.97 -6.08 9.68
CA PHE A 14 1.99 -5.14 10.17
C PHE A 14 3.08 -5.91 10.93
N LYS A 15 4.33 -5.81 10.48
CA LYS A 15 5.48 -6.49 11.10
C LYS A 15 6.00 -5.62 12.25
N THR A 16 6.07 -6.17 13.47
CA THR A 16 6.70 -5.49 14.61
C THR A 16 8.20 -5.37 14.36
N PHE A 17 8.72 -4.14 14.36
CA PHE A 17 10.15 -3.85 14.20
C PHE A 17 10.86 -3.85 15.56
N SER A 18 12.13 -4.26 15.56
CA SER A 18 13.03 -4.25 16.72
C SER A 18 14.38 -3.63 16.34
N THR A 19 15.24 -3.35 17.33
CA THR A 19 16.59 -2.81 17.09
C THR A 19 17.42 -3.67 16.14
N GLU A 20 17.23 -4.99 16.19
CA GLU A 20 17.91 -5.99 15.36
C GLU A 20 17.35 -6.13 13.95
N THR A 21 16.20 -5.49 13.65
CA THR A 21 15.60 -5.56 12.33
C THR A 21 16.52 -4.91 11.32
N LYS A 22 16.82 -5.60 10.22
CA LYS A 22 17.66 -5.05 9.15
C LYS A 22 16.95 -3.91 8.44
N LYS A 23 17.69 -2.88 8.05
CA LYS A 23 17.17 -1.80 7.19
C LYS A 23 16.56 -2.37 5.90
N SER A 24 17.20 -3.36 5.29
CA SER A 24 16.66 -4.07 4.13
C SER A 24 15.30 -4.74 4.37
N ASP A 25 15.05 -5.30 5.56
CA ASP A 25 13.75 -5.89 5.92
C ASP A 25 12.65 -4.81 6.05
N VAL A 26 13.01 -3.64 6.57
CA VAL A 26 12.09 -2.48 6.64
C VAL A 26 11.78 -1.98 5.24
N GLY A 27 12.81 -1.78 4.40
CA GLY A 27 12.64 -1.40 3.00
C GLY A 27 11.77 -2.39 2.22
N ALA A 28 11.96 -3.70 2.43
CA ALA A 28 11.13 -4.74 1.85
C ALA A 28 9.67 -4.67 2.33
N CYS A 29 9.44 -4.41 3.62
CA CYS A 29 8.09 -4.24 4.17
C CYS A 29 7.33 -3.10 3.48
N PHE A 30 7.94 -1.93 3.30
CA PHE A 30 7.29 -0.82 2.61
C PHE A 30 7.08 -1.09 1.10
N LYS A 31 7.97 -1.84 0.44
CA LYS A 31 7.72 -2.34 -0.92
C LYS A 31 6.51 -3.29 -0.99
N THR A 32 6.34 -4.16 0.02
CA THR A 32 5.15 -5.01 0.13
C THR A 32 3.89 -4.17 0.32
N VAL A 33 3.92 -3.15 1.18
CA VAL A 33 2.79 -2.21 1.35
C VAL A 33 2.44 -1.56 0.01
N GLN A 34 3.44 -1.03 -0.71
CA GLN A 34 3.24 -0.44 -2.03
C GLN A 34 2.54 -1.40 -3.00
N GLY A 35 3.03 -2.64 -3.12
CA GLY A 35 2.46 -3.65 -4.00
C GLY A 35 1.03 -4.05 -3.63
N THR A 36 0.75 -4.23 -2.34
CA THR A 36 -0.60 -4.55 -1.84
C THR A 36 -1.61 -3.45 -2.12
N ILE A 37 -1.22 -2.20 -1.88
CA ILE A 37 -2.11 -1.04 -2.11
C ILE A 37 -2.32 -0.82 -3.61
N GLN A 38 -1.29 -0.99 -4.44
CA GLN A 38 -1.44 -0.97 -5.90
C GLN A 38 -2.42 -2.05 -6.37
N GLY A 39 -2.28 -3.28 -5.88
CA GLY A 39 -3.20 -4.37 -6.21
C GLY A 39 -4.64 -4.09 -5.78
N THR A 40 -4.84 -3.39 -4.66
CA THR A 40 -6.16 -2.94 -4.21
C THR A 40 -6.74 -1.87 -5.14
N LYS A 41 -5.94 -0.87 -5.52
CA LYS A 41 -6.31 0.18 -6.49
C LYS A 41 -6.78 -0.44 -7.81
N ASP A 42 -6.02 -1.39 -8.35
CA ASP A 42 -6.34 -2.06 -9.62
C ASP A 42 -7.65 -2.85 -9.54
N LYS A 43 -7.87 -3.59 -8.43
CA LYS A 43 -9.10 -4.35 -8.21
C LYS A 43 -10.34 -3.45 -8.11
N ILE A 44 -10.26 -2.33 -7.40
CA ILE A 44 -11.41 -1.41 -7.26
C ILE A 44 -11.69 -0.71 -8.60
N ASN A 45 -10.67 -0.30 -9.36
CA ASN A 45 -10.84 0.24 -10.71
C ASN A 45 -11.52 -0.77 -11.65
N LYS A 46 -11.13 -2.05 -11.57
CA LYS A 46 -11.78 -3.13 -12.32
C LYS A 46 -13.26 -3.26 -11.96
N ILE A 47 -13.60 -3.21 -10.68
CA ILE A 47 -15.01 -3.25 -10.22
C ILE A 47 -15.81 -2.11 -10.84
N VAL A 48 -15.28 -0.88 -10.87
CA VAL A 48 -15.96 0.26 -11.50
C VAL A 48 -16.15 0.05 -13.01
N ALA A 49 -15.12 -0.45 -13.70
CA ALA A 49 -15.21 -0.76 -15.13
C ALA A 49 -16.27 -1.83 -15.43
N ASP A 50 -16.32 -2.90 -14.62
CA ASP A 50 -17.31 -3.96 -14.74
C ASP A 50 -18.74 -3.41 -14.48
N MET A 51 -18.91 -2.56 -13.47
CA MET A 51 -20.20 -1.88 -13.20
C MET A 51 -20.69 -1.05 -14.39
N LYS A 52 -19.79 -0.31 -15.05
CA LYS A 52 -20.14 0.49 -16.25
C LYS A 52 -20.58 -0.42 -17.39
N ARG A 53 -19.84 -1.49 -17.64
CA ARG A 53 -20.15 -2.47 -18.70
C ARG A 53 -21.50 -3.15 -18.47
N GLU A 54 -21.85 -3.42 -17.22
CA GLU A 54 -23.12 -4.05 -16.84
C GLU A 54 -24.30 -3.07 -16.77
N GLY A 55 -24.10 -1.80 -17.13
CA GLY A 55 -25.16 -0.80 -17.13
C GLY A 55 -25.66 -0.46 -15.72
N ASN A 56 -24.82 -0.62 -14.69
CA ASN A 56 -25.20 -0.32 -13.32
C ASN A 56 -25.50 1.19 -13.18
N PRO A 57 -26.70 1.60 -12.76
CA PRO A 57 -27.08 3.01 -12.68
C PRO A 57 -26.24 3.81 -11.65
N ASN A 58 -25.61 3.12 -10.69
CA ASN A 58 -24.75 3.74 -9.69
C ASN A 58 -23.28 3.85 -10.12
N ALA A 59 -22.90 3.36 -11.31
CA ALA A 59 -21.50 3.29 -11.74
C ALA A 59 -20.78 4.65 -11.72
N SER A 60 -21.46 5.74 -12.12
CA SER A 60 -20.88 7.08 -12.13
C SER A 60 -20.63 7.64 -10.72
N ALA A 61 -21.57 7.45 -9.80
CA ALA A 61 -21.40 7.85 -8.41
C ALA A 61 -20.27 7.05 -7.73
N THR A 62 -20.23 5.73 -7.97
CA THR A 62 -19.16 4.87 -7.46
C THR A 62 -17.81 5.25 -8.04
N GLU A 63 -17.71 5.55 -9.34
CA GLU A 63 -16.47 6.03 -9.95
C GLU A 63 -15.95 7.29 -9.25
N THR A 64 -16.83 8.24 -8.96
CA THR A 64 -16.46 9.50 -8.29
C THR A 64 -15.91 9.23 -6.89
N ALA A 65 -16.58 8.36 -6.12
CA ALA A 65 -16.13 7.98 -4.78
C ALA A 65 -14.79 7.21 -4.83
N VAL A 66 -14.64 6.28 -5.77
CA VAL A 66 -13.42 5.49 -5.97
C VAL A 66 -12.26 6.39 -6.38
N LYS A 67 -12.46 7.32 -7.31
CA LYS A 67 -11.44 8.29 -7.71
C LYS A 67 -11.00 9.14 -6.51
N THR A 68 -11.94 9.60 -5.71
CA THR A 68 -11.64 10.37 -4.48
C THR A 68 -10.83 9.56 -3.47
N LEU A 69 -11.18 8.28 -3.27
CA LEU A 69 -10.43 7.37 -2.39
C LEU A 69 -9.00 7.13 -2.88
N ILE A 70 -8.83 6.91 -4.19
CA ILE A 70 -7.52 6.69 -4.82
C ILE A 70 -6.65 7.93 -4.67
N ASP A 71 -7.13 9.07 -5.19
CA ASP A 71 -6.35 10.30 -5.28
C ASP A 71 -5.96 10.84 -3.89
N ASN A 72 -6.88 10.79 -2.93
CA ASN A 72 -6.64 11.38 -1.62
C ASN A 72 -5.99 10.45 -0.60
N THR A 73 -6.05 9.13 -0.81
CA THR A 73 -5.61 8.15 0.20
C THR A 73 -4.64 7.13 -0.37
N LEU A 74 -5.06 6.32 -1.34
CA LEU A 74 -4.24 5.18 -1.79
C LEU A 74 -2.95 5.64 -2.47
N ASP A 75 -3.01 6.68 -3.31
CA ASP A 75 -1.83 7.21 -4.00
C ASP A 75 -0.83 7.83 -3.01
N LYS A 76 -1.31 8.53 -1.98
CA LYS A 76 -0.46 9.07 -0.92
C LYS A 76 0.22 7.99 -0.09
N ILE A 77 -0.47 6.87 0.17
CA ILE A 77 0.13 5.72 0.88
C ILE A 77 1.20 5.07 0.00
N ILE A 78 0.95 4.91 -1.30
CA ILE A 78 1.93 4.38 -2.26
C ILE A 78 3.17 5.27 -2.31
N GLU A 79 2.98 6.59 -2.41
CA GLU A 79 4.06 7.58 -2.40
C GLU A 79 4.86 7.53 -1.09
N GLY A 80 4.19 7.58 0.06
CA GLY A 80 4.86 7.51 1.36
C GLY A 80 5.65 6.21 1.56
N ALA A 81 5.07 5.07 1.15
CA ALA A 81 5.75 3.77 1.21
C ALA A 81 6.99 3.73 0.30
N LYS A 82 6.88 4.28 -0.92
CA LYS A 82 8.01 4.42 -1.84
C LYS A 82 9.12 5.27 -1.21
N THR A 83 8.79 6.46 -0.69
CA THR A 83 9.75 7.37 -0.05
C THR A 83 10.48 6.69 1.11
N VAL A 84 9.76 5.98 1.99
CA VAL A 84 10.41 5.27 3.10
C VAL A 84 11.31 4.14 2.59
N SER A 85 10.83 3.35 1.61
CA SER A 85 11.61 2.24 1.06
C SER A 85 12.90 2.70 0.37
N GLU A 86 12.88 3.87 -0.27
CA GLU A 86 14.04 4.50 -0.91
C GLU A 86 14.99 5.11 0.12
N ALA A 87 14.45 5.81 1.13
CA ALA A 87 15.25 6.47 2.17
C ALA A 87 15.99 5.49 3.10
N ILE A 88 15.37 4.35 3.41
CA ILE A 88 15.98 3.29 4.24
C ILE A 88 17.08 2.54 3.48
N GLY A 89 16.95 2.42 2.15
CA GLY A 89 17.88 1.67 1.30
C GLY A 89 17.85 0.16 1.53
N ASP A 90 18.90 -0.52 1.07
CA ASP A 90 19.04 -1.98 1.12
C ASP A 90 20.15 -2.45 2.10
N ALA A 91 20.60 -1.56 2.98
CA ALA A 91 21.62 -1.86 3.96
C ALA A 91 21.21 -3.04 4.86
N ASN A 92 22.16 -3.93 5.14
CA ASN A 92 21.95 -5.08 6.02
C ASN A 92 22.15 -4.74 7.51
N ASP A 93 22.60 -3.52 7.81
CA ASP A 93 22.75 -3.07 9.18
C ASP A 93 21.38 -3.02 9.91
N PRO A 94 21.36 -3.32 11.21
CA PRO A 94 20.16 -3.13 12.02
C PRO A 94 19.68 -1.67 12.00
N ILE A 95 18.37 -1.45 12.11
CA ILE A 95 17.79 -0.10 12.20
C ILE A 95 18.24 0.66 13.46
N GLY A 96 18.62 -0.07 14.51
CA GLY A 96 19.22 0.50 15.73
C GLY A 96 20.70 0.89 15.57
N ASN A 97 21.35 0.55 14.44
CA ASN A 97 22.75 0.89 14.21
C ASN A 97 22.89 2.34 13.74
N VAL A 98 22.87 3.27 14.70
CA VAL A 98 23.23 4.69 14.51
C VAL A 98 24.75 4.80 14.57
N ARG A 99 25.45 4.51 13.46
CA ARG A 99 26.88 4.80 13.37
C ARG A 99 27.07 6.32 13.32
N CYS A 100 27.39 6.91 14.47
CA CYS A 100 27.93 8.25 14.56
C CYS A 100 29.36 8.22 14.00
N CYS A 101 29.60 8.81 12.83
CA CYS A 101 30.93 9.32 12.50
C CYS A 101 31.03 10.72 13.10
N TRP A 102 31.74 10.86 14.21
CA TRP A 102 32.34 12.12 14.67
C TRP A 102 33.86 11.95 14.66
#